data_AF-A0A2G2YN80-F1
#
_entry.id   AF-A0A2G2YN80-F1
#
_cell.length_a   1.000
_cell.length_b   1.000
_cell.length_c   1.000
_cell.angle_alpha   90.00
_cell.angle_beta   90.00
_cell.angle_gamma   90.00
#
_symmetry.space_group_name_H-M   'P 1'
#
loop_
_entity.id
_entity.type
_entity.pdbx_description
1 polymer ?
#
loop_
_entity_poly.entity_id
_entity_poly.type
_entity_poly.pdbx_seq_one_letter_code
_entity_poly.pdbx_strand_id
1 'polypeptide(L)'
;MVRFLMKIIFLLFTIMPYNVHGYKRHVYVLNNLPQNSPKLKVHCASGDDDLGYHYPKVGEDFDWEFNAWSNTLFFCYFWWGDKDNVFDVFNSPNFCVKDASKLVPQYPSKCYWKVMGDGFYLGYEDNNGGKIIYQKYRDW
;
A
#
# COMPACT_ATOMS: atom_id res chain seq x y z
N MET A 1 -21.42 17.07 -46.13
CA MET A 1 -21.45 15.72 -45.54
C MET A 1 -20.31 15.49 -44.53
N VAL A 2 -19.05 15.83 -44.86
CA VAL A 2 -17.86 15.56 -44.00
C VAL A 2 -17.84 16.32 -42.66
N ARG A 3 -18.39 17.55 -42.60
CA ARG A 3 -18.43 18.36 -41.36
C ARG A 3 -19.37 17.83 -40.27
N PHE A 4 -20.37 17.02 -40.62
CA PHE A 4 -21.28 16.39 -39.65
C PHE A 4 -20.67 15.12 -39.03
N LEU A 5 -19.87 14.38 -39.79
CA LEU A 5 -19.19 13.16 -39.33
C LEU A 5 -18.16 13.44 -38.22
N MET A 6 -17.44 14.58 -38.28
CA MET A 6 -16.49 14.95 -37.22
C MET A 6 -17.16 15.30 -35.87
N LYS A 7 -18.38 15.84 -35.88
CA LYS A 7 -19.11 16.12 -34.63
C LYS A 7 -19.61 14.84 -33.97
N ILE A 8 -20.00 13.84 -34.76
CA ILE A 8 -20.44 12.52 -34.29
C ILE A 8 -19.28 11.76 -33.63
N ILE A 9 -18.06 11.87 -34.16
CA ILE A 9 -16.86 11.24 -33.55
C ILE A 9 -16.55 11.85 -32.17
N PHE A 10 -16.70 13.16 -32.00
CA PHE A 10 -16.46 13.83 -30.70
C PHE A 10 -17.53 13.49 -29.65
N LEU A 11 -18.77 13.19 -30.07
CA LEU A 11 -19.88 12.76 -29.20
C LEU A 11 -19.78 11.31 -28.72
N LEU A 12 -18.94 10.47 -29.34
CA LEU A 12 -18.75 9.07 -28.95
C LEU A 12 -17.69 8.90 -27.84
N PHE A 13 -16.83 9.90 -27.60
CA PHE A 13 -15.85 9.87 -26.51
C PHE A 13 -16.41 10.34 -25.16
N THR A 14 -17.62 10.90 -25.10
CA THR A 14 -18.21 11.47 -23.88
C THR A 14 -18.98 10.46 -23.01
N ILE A 15 -19.01 9.17 -23.37
CA ILE A 15 -19.91 8.17 -22.73
C ILE A 15 -19.20 6.91 -22.22
N MET A 16 -17.87 6.90 -22.11
CA MET A 16 -17.25 5.95 -21.17
C MET A 16 -17.26 6.62 -19.80
N PRO A 17 -18.13 6.22 -18.86
CA PRO A 17 -17.89 6.54 -17.47
C PRO A 17 -16.57 5.87 -17.11
N TYR A 18 -15.47 6.63 -17.14
CA TYR A 18 -14.30 6.27 -16.37
C TYR A 18 -14.84 6.06 -14.97
N ASN A 19 -14.72 4.84 -14.42
CA ASN A 19 -15.05 4.60 -13.04
C ASN A 19 -14.05 5.39 -12.20
N VAL A 20 -14.30 6.69 -12.00
CA VAL A 20 -13.51 7.58 -11.12
C VAL A 20 -13.90 7.31 -9.66
N HIS A 21 -14.11 6.05 -9.31
CA HIS A 21 -14.40 5.63 -7.96
C HIS A 21 -13.12 5.05 -7.38
N GLY A 22 -12.47 5.82 -6.50
CA GLY A 22 -11.36 5.31 -5.71
C GLY A 22 -11.83 4.23 -4.76
N TYR A 23 -11.02 3.21 -4.55
CA TYR A 23 -11.29 2.19 -3.55
C TYR A 23 -10.70 2.64 -2.23
N LYS A 24 -11.51 2.78 -1.18
CA LYS A 24 -11.02 3.07 0.17
C LYS A 24 -10.05 1.96 0.63
N ARG A 25 -8.83 2.35 1.00
CA ARG A 25 -7.75 1.46 1.45
C ARG A 25 -7.13 1.96 2.73
N HIS A 26 -6.65 1.00 3.52
CA HIS A 26 -5.93 1.26 4.76
C HIS A 26 -4.61 0.51 4.75
N VAL A 27 -3.50 1.21 4.96
CA VAL A 27 -2.18 0.60 5.13
C VAL A 27 -1.80 0.67 6.61
N TYR A 28 -1.33 -0.44 7.16
CA TYR A 28 -0.80 -0.55 8.52
C TYR A 28 0.66 -0.95 8.46
N VAL A 29 1.50 -0.30 9.26
CA VAL A 29 2.91 -0.63 9.44
C VAL A 29 3.15 -0.93 10.92
N LEU A 30 3.12 -2.22 11.25
CA LEU A 30 3.38 -2.70 12.60
C LEU A 30 4.88 -2.79 12.87
N ASN A 31 5.34 -2.11 13.91
CA ASN A 31 6.68 -2.33 14.44
C ASN A 31 6.71 -3.59 15.33
N ASN A 32 7.19 -4.71 14.79
CA ASN A 32 7.38 -5.96 15.54
C ASN A 32 8.88 -6.30 15.70
N LEU A 33 9.69 -5.28 15.93
CA LEU A 33 11.11 -5.43 16.21
C LEU A 33 11.35 -5.87 17.66
N PRO A 34 12.53 -6.44 17.98
CA PRO A 34 12.87 -6.80 19.35
C PRO A 34 12.77 -5.61 20.30
N GLN A 35 12.26 -5.86 21.51
CA GLN A 35 12.34 -4.89 22.61
C GLN A 35 13.80 -4.52 22.88
N ASN A 36 14.04 -3.28 23.31
CA ASN A 36 15.38 -2.74 23.58
C ASN A 36 16.32 -2.74 22.35
N SER A 37 15.77 -2.69 21.14
CA SER A 37 16.54 -2.46 19.89
C SER A 37 16.47 -1.00 19.45
N PRO A 38 17.26 -0.57 18.44
CA PRO A 38 17.15 0.77 17.87
C PRO A 38 15.70 1.11 17.47
N LYS A 39 15.35 2.39 17.48
CA LYS A 39 14.01 2.83 17.08
C LYS A 39 13.81 2.60 15.59
N LEU A 40 12.63 2.09 15.21
CA LEU A 40 12.19 2.11 13.83
C LEU A 40 11.86 3.56 13.45
N LYS A 41 12.44 4.02 12.35
CA LYS A 41 12.05 5.25 11.67
C LYS A 41 11.40 4.85 10.34
N VAL A 42 10.27 5.47 10.02
CA VAL A 42 9.55 5.23 8.76
C VAL A 42 9.26 6.58 8.11
N HIS A 43 9.40 6.68 6.80
CA HIS A 43 8.94 7.81 6.01
C HIS A 43 8.16 7.30 4.83
N CYS A 44 6.89 7.69 4.70
CA CYS A 44 6.03 7.20 3.64
C CYS A 44 5.47 8.35 2.82
N ALA A 45 5.39 8.17 1.51
CA ALA A 45 4.84 9.19 0.62
C ALA A 45 4.24 8.55 -0.64
N SER A 46 3.32 9.27 -1.26
CA SER A 46 2.85 9.08 -2.63
C SER A 46 3.37 10.22 -3.53
N GLY A 47 2.90 10.29 -4.78
CA GLY A 47 3.18 11.43 -5.63
C GLY A 47 2.51 12.73 -5.16
N ASP A 48 1.38 12.63 -4.45
CA ASP A 48 0.53 13.75 -4.07
C ASP A 48 0.55 14.04 -2.56
N ASP A 49 0.87 13.02 -1.74
CA ASP A 49 0.80 13.07 -0.27
C ASP A 49 2.13 12.66 0.36
N ASP A 50 2.73 13.56 1.14
CA ASP A 50 3.84 13.23 2.03
C ASP A 50 3.28 12.96 3.44
N LEU A 51 3.40 11.71 3.92
CA LEU A 51 2.94 11.36 5.26
C LEU A 51 3.98 11.73 6.32
N GLY A 52 5.20 12.09 5.92
CA GLY A 52 6.27 12.51 6.80
C GLY A 52 6.95 11.38 7.56
N TYR A 53 7.75 11.77 8.55
CA TYR A 53 8.55 10.87 9.37
C TYR A 53 7.78 10.39 10.61
N HIS A 54 7.80 9.08 10.83
CA HIS A 54 7.15 8.40 11.94
C HIS A 54 8.12 7.49 12.69
N TYR A 55 7.84 7.28 13.97
CA TYR A 55 8.67 6.49 14.89
C TYR A 55 7.79 5.56 15.75
N PRO A 56 7.06 4.61 15.14
CA PRO A 56 6.17 3.72 15.88
C PRO A 56 6.96 2.93 16.92
N LYS A 57 6.45 2.87 18.16
CA LYS A 57 7.09 2.04 19.20
C LYS A 57 6.88 0.56 18.90
N VAL A 58 7.68 -0.30 19.51
CA VAL A 58 7.50 -1.75 19.41
C VAL A 58 6.09 -2.12 19.88
N GLY A 59 5.33 -2.79 19.03
CA GLY A 59 3.93 -3.17 19.24
C GLY A 59 2.90 -2.11 18.84
N GLU A 60 3.32 -0.94 18.37
CA GLU A 60 2.43 0.10 17.83
C GLU A 60 2.47 0.11 16.29
N ASP A 61 1.35 0.50 15.70
CA ASP A 61 1.20 0.70 14.25
C ASP A 61 1.44 2.16 13.88
N PHE A 62 2.04 2.37 12.71
CA PHE A 62 1.84 3.59 11.92
C PHE A 62 0.88 3.25 10.77
N ASP A 63 -0.24 3.96 10.65
CA ASP A 63 -1.27 3.64 9.67
C ASP A 63 -1.93 4.88 9.06
N TRP A 64 -2.51 4.70 7.87
CA TRP A 64 -3.25 5.75 7.18
C TRP A 64 -4.28 5.16 6.21
N GLU A 65 -5.31 5.95 5.93
CA GLU A 65 -6.40 5.63 5.01
C GLU A 65 -6.38 6.58 3.81
N PHE A 66 -6.70 6.06 2.63
CA PHE A 66 -6.76 6.83 1.39
C PHE A 66 -7.74 6.20 0.38
N ASN A 67 -8.05 6.94 -0.69
CA ASN A 67 -8.78 6.41 -1.84
C ASN A 67 -7.80 5.98 -2.93
N ALA A 68 -7.74 4.69 -3.21
CA ALA A 68 -6.84 4.13 -4.22
C ALA A 68 -7.46 4.16 -5.62
N TRP A 69 -6.75 4.78 -6.55
CA TRP A 69 -6.98 4.70 -7.99
C TRP A 69 -6.01 3.70 -8.65
N SER A 70 -6.15 3.47 -9.95
CA SER A 70 -5.34 2.49 -10.70
C SER A 70 -3.84 2.78 -10.69
N ASN A 71 -3.45 4.04 -10.51
CA ASN A 71 -2.08 4.54 -10.46
C ASN A 71 -1.62 5.01 -9.07
N THR A 72 -2.45 4.84 -8.03
CA THR A 72 -2.05 5.22 -6.66
C THR A 72 -0.91 4.33 -6.19
N LEU A 73 0.12 4.97 -5.65
CA LEU A 73 1.30 4.33 -5.09
C LEU A 73 1.70 5.03 -3.80
N PHE A 74 2.05 4.26 -2.78
CA PHE A 74 2.78 4.73 -1.61
C PHE A 74 4.06 3.91 -1.47
N PHE A 75 5.19 4.58 -1.36
CA PHE A 75 6.45 3.97 -0.95
C PHE A 75 6.75 4.35 0.49
N CYS A 76 7.51 3.50 1.18
CA CYS A 76 8.04 3.79 2.49
C CYS A 76 9.54 3.50 2.53
N TYR A 77 10.28 4.38 3.20
CA TYR A 77 11.66 4.19 3.59
C TYR A 77 11.69 3.87 5.09
N PHE A 78 12.31 2.75 5.42
CA PHE A 78 12.47 2.24 6.77
C PHE A 78 13.94 2.33 7.18
N TRP A 79 14.20 2.72 8.43
CA TRP A 79 15.54 2.67 9.04
C TRP A 79 15.46 2.01 10.41
N TRP A 80 16.41 1.14 10.70
CA TRP A 80 16.56 0.47 11.98
C TRP A 80 18.03 0.13 12.28
N GLY A 81 18.66 0.93 13.13
CA GLY A 81 20.09 0.81 13.39
C GLY A 81 20.89 1.08 12.13
N ASP A 82 21.75 0.13 11.75
CA ASP A 82 22.57 0.19 10.53
C ASP A 82 21.88 -0.41 9.30
N LYS A 83 20.60 -0.77 9.41
CA LYS A 83 19.78 -1.32 8.31
C LYS A 83 18.82 -0.27 7.80
N ASP A 84 18.62 -0.25 6.49
CA ASP A 84 17.64 0.61 5.86
C ASP A 84 17.12 -0.03 4.57
N ASN A 85 15.86 0.24 4.25
CA ASN A 85 15.30 -0.26 2.99
C ASN A 85 14.10 0.57 2.53
N VAL A 86 13.93 0.69 1.21
CA VAL A 86 12.87 1.46 0.56
C VAL A 86 12.12 0.60 -0.45
N PHE A 87 10.78 0.67 -0.44
CA PHE A 87 9.93 -0.07 -1.36
C PHE A 87 8.49 0.45 -1.34
N ASP A 88 7.72 0.04 -2.36
CA ASP A 88 6.29 0.29 -2.44
C ASP A 88 5.55 -0.55 -1.39
N VAL A 89 4.89 0.13 -0.44
CA VAL A 89 3.97 -0.52 0.51
C VAL A 89 2.56 -0.65 -0.05
N PHE A 90 2.28 0.09 -1.14
CA PHE A 90 1.06 -0.01 -1.92
C PHE A 90 1.33 0.44 -3.36
N ASN A 91 1.00 -0.36 -4.36
CA ASN A 91 0.98 0.03 -5.78
C ASN A 91 -0.13 -0.68 -6.58
N SER A 92 -1.10 -1.32 -5.88
CA SER A 92 -2.15 -2.12 -6.47
C SER A 92 -3.42 -2.15 -5.63
N PRO A 93 -4.57 -1.66 -6.15
CA PRO A 93 -5.86 -1.93 -5.53
C PRO A 93 -6.24 -3.42 -5.61
N ASN A 94 -5.58 -4.24 -6.41
CA ASN A 94 -5.94 -5.65 -6.51
C ASN A 94 -5.22 -6.51 -5.47
N PHE A 95 -4.05 -6.08 -5.00
CA PHE A 95 -3.14 -6.96 -4.24
C PHE A 95 -2.27 -6.25 -3.20
N CYS A 96 -2.56 -4.99 -2.83
CA CYS A 96 -1.62 -4.10 -2.13
C CYS A 96 -0.36 -3.80 -2.96
N VAL A 97 0.48 -4.81 -3.23
CA VAL A 97 1.66 -4.72 -4.10
C VAL A 97 1.59 -5.77 -5.22
N LYS A 98 1.88 -5.37 -6.47
CA LYS A 98 1.69 -6.23 -7.66
C LYS A 98 2.61 -7.46 -7.69
N ASP A 99 3.87 -7.30 -7.30
CA ASP A 99 4.86 -8.39 -7.27
C ASP A 99 4.64 -9.35 -6.08
N ALA A 100 3.90 -8.91 -5.06
CA ALA A 100 3.48 -9.70 -3.91
C ALA A 100 2.07 -10.32 -4.06
N SER A 101 1.52 -10.39 -5.28
CA SER A 101 0.11 -10.80 -5.50
C SER A 101 -0.25 -12.21 -5.01
N LYS A 102 0.75 -13.06 -4.75
CA LYS A 102 0.56 -14.40 -4.20
C LYS A 102 0.50 -14.44 -2.67
N LEU A 103 0.87 -13.34 -2.00
CA LEU A 103 0.95 -13.27 -0.53
C LEU A 103 -0.36 -12.86 0.13
N VAL A 104 -1.28 -12.27 -0.64
CA VAL A 104 -2.55 -11.71 -0.15
C VAL A 104 -3.71 -12.10 -1.07
N PRO A 105 -4.96 -12.14 -0.57
CA PRO A 105 -6.15 -12.35 -1.40
C PRO A 105 -6.36 -11.19 -2.38
N GLN A 106 -7.21 -11.41 -3.38
CA GLN A 106 -7.57 -10.39 -4.35
C GLN A 106 -8.48 -9.33 -3.72
N TYR A 107 -8.24 -8.06 -4.07
CA TYR A 107 -8.95 -6.87 -3.62
C TYR A 107 -8.96 -6.65 -2.09
N PRO A 108 -7.80 -6.71 -1.40
CA PRO A 108 -7.77 -6.53 0.05
C PRO A 108 -8.01 -5.07 0.44
N SER A 109 -9.03 -4.78 1.24
CA SER A 109 -9.30 -3.40 1.71
C SER A 109 -8.21 -2.86 2.64
N LYS A 110 -7.46 -3.76 3.28
CA LYS A 110 -6.39 -3.45 4.22
C LYS A 110 -5.09 -4.13 3.80
N CYS A 111 -3.98 -3.40 3.94
CA CYS A 111 -2.64 -3.86 3.64
C CYS A 111 -1.80 -3.86 4.92
N TYR A 112 -1.51 -5.05 5.44
CA TYR A 112 -0.81 -5.21 6.71
C TYR A 112 0.67 -5.44 6.48
N TRP A 113 1.49 -4.46 6.86
CA TRP A 113 2.94 -4.61 6.94
C TRP A 113 3.35 -4.90 8.37
N LYS A 114 4.27 -5.83 8.53
CA LYS A 114 4.96 -6.09 9.79
C LYS A 114 6.45 -6.03 9.58
N VAL A 115 7.10 -5.13 10.29
CA VAL A 115 8.55 -4.95 10.29
C VAL A 115 9.15 -5.84 11.38
N MET A 116 10.06 -6.74 10.99
CA MET A 116 10.72 -7.69 11.88
C MET A 116 12.24 -7.61 11.72
N GLY A 117 12.99 -8.20 12.66
CA GLY A 117 14.45 -8.07 12.68
C GLY A 117 15.16 -8.66 11.44
N ASP A 118 14.49 -9.57 10.74
CA ASP A 118 14.99 -10.26 9.55
C ASP A 118 14.32 -9.79 8.24
N GLY A 119 13.36 -8.86 8.29
CA GLY A 119 12.77 -8.28 7.09
C GLY A 119 11.34 -7.79 7.25
N PHE A 120 10.64 -7.73 6.13
CA PHE A 120 9.31 -7.17 5.99
C PHE A 120 8.32 -8.25 5.57
N TYR A 121 7.17 -8.25 6.22
CA TYR A 121 6.12 -9.22 6.01
C TYR A 121 4.84 -8.51 5.56
N LEU A 122 4.21 -9.03 4.51
CA LEU A 122 2.90 -8.61 4.06
C LEU A 122 1.86 -9.61 4.59
N GLY A 123 0.73 -9.11 5.09
CA GLY A 123 -0.30 -9.93 5.68
C GLY A 123 -1.72 -9.63 5.22
N TYR A 124 -2.61 -10.57 5.51
CA TYR A 124 -4.03 -10.51 5.22
C TYR A 124 -4.85 -11.11 6.37
N GLU A 125 -6.09 -10.66 6.53
CA GLU A 125 -7.02 -11.21 7.52
C GLU A 125 -7.54 -12.58 7.06
N ASP A 126 -7.45 -13.59 7.93
CA ASP A 126 -8.06 -14.90 7.70
C ASP A 126 -9.58 -14.87 7.93
N ASN A 127 -10.31 -15.55 7.05
CA ASN A 127 -11.77 -15.62 7.06
C ASN A 127 -12.33 -16.34 8.29
N ASN A 128 -11.53 -17.16 8.98
CA ASN A 128 -12.00 -18.02 10.07
C ASN A 128 -11.82 -17.42 11.48
N GLY A 129 -11.34 -16.19 11.61
CA GLY A 129 -11.20 -15.59 12.96
C GLY A 129 -10.56 -14.21 13.03
N GLY A 130 -10.42 -13.49 11.91
CA GLY A 130 -9.84 -12.13 11.91
C GLY A 130 -8.36 -12.08 12.29
N LYS A 131 -7.69 -13.24 12.39
CA LYS A 131 -6.25 -13.33 12.61
C LYS A 131 -5.53 -12.88 11.35
N ILE A 132 -4.53 -12.02 11.50
CA ILE A 132 -3.69 -11.63 10.37
C ILE A 132 -2.61 -12.70 10.14
N ILE A 133 -2.60 -13.28 8.94
CA ILE A 133 -1.58 -14.22 8.46
C ILE A 133 -0.52 -13.39 7.73
N TYR A 134 0.74 -13.54 8.15
CA TYR A 134 1.88 -12.81 7.59
C TYR A 134 2.79 -13.73 6.79
N GLN A 135 3.19 -13.29 5.60
CA GLN A 135 4.17 -13.97 4.76
C GLN A 135 5.35 -13.05 4.48
N LYS A 136 6.56 -13.60 4.49
CA LYS A 136 7.77 -12.81 4.25
C LYS A 136 7.76 -12.29 2.83
N TYR A 137 7.91 -10.98 2.68
CA TYR A 137 7.98 -10.32 1.39
C TYR A 137 9.44 -10.08 0.99
N ARG A 138 10.27 -9.57 1.91
CA ARG A 138 11.68 -9.27 1.64
C ARG A 138 12.52 -9.14 2.91
N ASP A 139 13.82 -9.26 2.75
CA ASP A 139 14.82 -8.98 3.79
C ASP A 139 15.06 -7.46 3.94
N TRP A 140 15.88 -7.08 4.92
CA TRP A 140 16.38 -5.72 5.10
C TRP A 140 17.31 -5.29 3.97
#